data_AF-K9GJ98-F1
#
_entry.id   AF-K9GJ98-F1
#
_cell.length_a   1.000
_cell.length_b   1.000
_cell.length_c   1.000
_cell.angle_alpha   90.00
_cell.angle_beta   90.00
_cell.angle_gamma   90.00
#
_symmetry.space_group_name_H-M   'P 1'
#
loop_
_entity.id
_entity.type
_entity.pdbx_description
1 polymer ?
#
loop_
_entity_poly.entity_id
_entity_poly.type
_entity_poly.pdbx_seq_one_letter_code
_entity_poly.pdbx_strand_id
1 'polypeptide(L)'
;MTNHSIHGVAMQAAPIIAVDIGARNGPADIRRIAPACATYCFEPNAAEFEKLDGGAADAQAALAAGELRRFPAAVCGHSGVARLNISRRAGATSTLKPNAALLGQFAADNWSELVDIVDTVEVPAVTLAEFAERQKLSHIDFLKLDTQGNELDILRSGGDILDRIGVVKTEVEFVEMYEGQAMYDEVAGFLRHRSFELVDIEISPSCRRFHRFDRLRPSAYRLVWADLIMVRAPYDADDPRALAKATVLAALGYADLASHIVRIAHPSDPVLCDAFDAMALDLLRPAHRMGRLRDVLERSLGILMSRYHWRRGHQLKSLR
;
A
#
# COMPACT_ATOMS: atom_id res chain seq x y z
N MET A 1 29.11 9.54 9.72
CA MET A 1 28.49 10.89 9.59
C MET A 1 27.27 10.81 8.67
N THR A 2 26.24 10.03 9.02
CA THR A 2 25.15 9.67 8.08
C THR A 2 23.75 9.77 8.67
N ASN A 3 23.59 10.08 9.97
CA ASN A 3 22.26 10.28 10.58
C ASN A 3 21.76 11.73 10.51
N HIS A 4 22.55 12.69 10.02
CA HIS A 4 22.16 14.12 10.05
C HIS A 4 21.36 14.59 8.80
N SER A 5 21.31 13.83 7.70
CA SER A 5 20.63 14.29 6.47
C SER A 5 19.14 13.95 6.41
N ILE A 6 18.73 12.75 6.86
CA ILE A 6 17.33 12.32 6.84
C ILE A 6 16.51 13.09 7.88
N HIS A 7 17.06 13.26 9.08
CA HIS A 7 16.39 13.99 10.15
C HIS A 7 16.26 15.49 9.87
N GLY A 8 17.18 16.11 9.14
CA GLY A 8 17.15 17.55 8.87
C GLY A 8 16.00 18.00 7.94
N VAL A 9 15.74 17.23 6.88
CA VAL A 9 14.67 17.55 5.90
C VAL A 9 13.28 17.16 6.43
N ALA A 10 13.19 16.04 7.16
CA ALA A 10 11.92 15.57 7.71
C ALA A 10 11.47 16.27 9.00
N MET A 11 12.39 16.81 9.82
CA MET A 11 12.05 17.46 11.10
C MET A 11 11.72 18.96 11.03
N GLN A 12 11.82 19.60 9.86
CA GLN A 12 11.36 20.99 9.69
C GLN A 12 9.87 21.10 9.32
N ALA A 13 9.20 19.98 9.03
CA ALA A 13 7.79 19.94 8.62
C ALA A 13 6.89 19.32 9.70
N ALA A 14 5.59 19.65 9.67
CA ALA A 14 4.57 18.93 10.43
C ALA A 14 4.61 17.43 10.08
N PRO A 15 4.33 16.52 11.04
CA PRO A 15 4.49 15.08 10.85
C PRO A 15 3.76 14.57 9.60
N ILE A 16 4.29 13.51 8.98
CA ILE A 16 3.63 12.81 7.89
C ILE A 16 2.49 11.98 8.50
N ILE A 17 1.25 12.26 8.12
CA ILE A 17 0.08 11.55 8.58
C ILE A 17 -0.12 10.33 7.69
N ALA A 18 0.11 9.14 8.25
CA ALA A 18 -0.05 7.87 7.56
C ALA A 18 -1.17 7.04 8.18
N VAL A 19 -2.06 6.52 7.35
CA VAL A 19 -3.19 5.68 7.75
C VAL A 19 -3.07 4.35 7.02
N ASP A 20 -2.95 3.26 7.76
CA ASP A 20 -2.85 1.90 7.26
C ASP A 20 -4.09 1.10 7.69
N ILE A 21 -4.94 0.79 6.72
CA ILE A 21 -6.18 0.04 6.93
C ILE A 21 -5.98 -1.37 6.39
N GLY A 22 -6.06 -2.36 7.29
CA GLY A 22 -5.58 -3.72 7.02
C GLY A 22 -4.11 -3.88 7.40
N ALA A 23 -3.76 -3.42 8.60
CA ALA A 23 -2.36 -3.26 8.99
C ALA A 23 -1.67 -4.59 9.28
N ARG A 24 -2.36 -5.57 9.89
CA ARG A 24 -1.85 -6.90 10.23
C ARG A 24 -0.40 -6.95 10.74
N ASN A 25 0.58 -7.08 9.84
CA ASN A 25 2.01 -7.15 10.13
C ASN A 25 2.68 -5.77 10.35
N GLY A 26 1.89 -4.70 10.36
CA GLY A 26 2.32 -3.32 10.50
C GLY A 26 2.61 -2.61 9.16
N PRO A 27 2.81 -1.28 9.20
CA PRO A 27 2.88 -0.43 8.03
C PRO A 27 4.28 -0.48 7.38
N ALA A 28 4.56 -1.60 6.71
CA ALA A 28 5.85 -1.90 6.12
C ALA A 28 6.27 -0.89 5.03
N ASP A 29 5.30 -0.32 4.31
CA ASP A 29 5.51 0.64 3.21
C ASP A 29 6.26 1.91 3.66
N ILE A 30 6.00 2.38 4.89
CA ILE A 30 6.58 3.62 5.42
C ILE A 30 7.67 3.38 6.47
N ARG A 31 8.09 2.13 6.68
CA ARG A 31 9.04 1.76 7.76
C ARG A 31 10.33 2.58 7.77
N ARG A 32 10.79 3.05 6.60
CA ARG A 32 12.04 3.83 6.47
C ARG A 32 11.87 5.30 6.86
N ILE A 33 10.64 5.79 6.86
CA ILE A 33 10.27 7.16 7.22
C ILE A 33 9.40 7.22 8.49
N ALA A 34 9.19 6.08 9.16
CA ALA A 34 8.45 5.96 10.41
C ALA A 34 8.82 7.01 11.47
N PRO A 35 10.12 7.38 11.70
CA PRO A 35 10.46 8.45 12.65
C PRO A 35 9.86 9.83 12.35
N ALA A 36 9.43 10.08 11.11
CA ALA A 36 8.80 11.32 10.67
C ALA A 36 7.27 11.20 10.58
N CYS A 37 6.71 10.04 10.89
CA CYS A 37 5.29 9.73 10.71
C CYS A 37 4.52 9.75 12.04
N ALA A 38 3.28 10.25 11.97
CA ALA A 38 2.22 9.89 12.90
C ALA A 38 1.31 8.87 12.20
N THR A 39 1.36 7.63 12.68
CA THR A 39 0.79 6.47 11.99
C THR A 39 -0.42 5.91 12.71
N TYR A 40 -1.49 5.65 11.96
CA TYR A 40 -2.75 5.11 12.44
C TYR A 40 -3.03 3.77 11.74
N CYS A 41 -3.01 2.67 12.50
CA CYS A 41 -3.16 1.32 11.98
C CYS A 41 -4.49 0.70 12.41
N PHE A 42 -5.25 0.14 11.46
CA PHE A 42 -6.48 -0.59 11.73
C PHE A 42 -6.30 -2.08 11.49
N GLU A 43 -6.68 -2.89 12.48
CA GLU A 43 -6.70 -4.34 12.39
C GLU A 43 -7.90 -4.89 13.21
N PRO A 44 -9.01 -5.28 12.57
CA PRO A 44 -10.20 -5.76 13.29
C PRO A 44 -10.09 -7.20 13.80
N ASN A 45 -9.18 -8.02 13.28
CA ASN A 45 -8.98 -9.37 13.77
C ASN A 45 -8.19 -9.34 15.09
N ALA A 46 -8.84 -9.67 16.20
CA ALA A 46 -8.25 -9.62 17.54
C ALA A 46 -6.89 -10.36 17.64
N ALA A 47 -6.76 -11.53 17.00
CA ALA A 47 -5.52 -12.31 17.05
C ALA A 47 -4.36 -11.65 16.28
N GLU A 48 -4.65 -10.93 15.20
CA GLU A 48 -3.63 -10.17 14.46
C GLU A 48 -3.37 -8.81 15.13
N PHE A 49 -4.39 -8.20 15.72
CA PHE A 49 -4.25 -6.98 16.51
C PHE A 49 -3.32 -7.19 17.71
N GLU A 50 -3.48 -8.30 18.45
CA GLU A 50 -2.60 -8.66 19.56
C GLU A 50 -1.14 -8.83 19.12
N LYS A 51 -0.89 -9.37 17.91
CA LYS A 51 0.48 -9.47 17.36
C LYS A 51 1.04 -8.10 17.00
N LEU A 52 0.21 -7.24 16.43
CA LEU A 52 0.54 -5.87 16.06
C LEU A 52 0.84 -5.00 17.29
N ASP A 53 0.11 -5.22 18.40
CA ASP A 53 0.24 -4.48 19.65
C ASP A 53 1.36 -5.02 20.55
N GLY A 54 1.38 -6.34 20.78
CA GLY A 54 2.39 -7.05 21.58
C GLY A 54 3.77 -7.13 20.91
N GLY A 55 3.87 -6.68 19.67
CA GLY A 55 5.13 -6.46 19.00
C GLY A 55 5.84 -7.68 18.45
N ALA A 56 5.04 -8.73 18.21
CA ALA A 56 5.45 -9.92 17.48
C ALA A 56 5.30 -9.76 15.96
N ALA A 57 4.76 -8.63 15.49
CA ALA A 57 4.72 -8.27 14.08
C ALA A 57 6.13 -7.92 13.57
N ASP A 58 6.45 -8.33 12.34
CA ASP A 58 7.75 -8.14 11.68
C ASP A 58 8.21 -6.66 11.60
N ALA A 59 7.31 -5.70 11.87
CA ALA A 59 7.57 -4.26 11.80
C ALA A 59 8.10 -3.61 13.11
N GLN A 60 8.26 -4.36 14.21
CA GLN A 60 8.59 -3.83 15.54
C GLN A 60 9.80 -2.87 15.60
N ALA A 61 10.90 -3.19 14.90
CA ALA A 61 12.14 -2.43 15.01
C ALA A 61 12.10 -1.07 14.30
N ALA A 62 11.25 -0.91 13.29
CA ALA A 62 11.16 0.32 12.50
C ALA A 62 10.11 1.30 13.04
N LEU A 63 9.09 0.79 13.73
CA LEU A 63 7.99 1.58 14.28
C LEU A 63 8.31 2.25 15.62
N ALA A 64 9.35 1.79 16.32
CA ALA A 64 9.75 2.29 17.63
C ALA A 64 10.21 3.77 17.66
N ALA A 65 10.34 4.41 16.50
CA ALA A 65 10.86 5.77 16.37
C ALA A 65 9.80 6.84 16.02
N GLY A 66 8.58 6.43 15.64
CA GLY A 66 7.48 7.34 15.26
C GLY A 66 6.28 7.26 16.20
N GLU A 67 5.31 8.16 16.05
CA GLU A 67 4.03 8.03 16.74
C GLU A 67 3.19 6.93 16.06
N LEU A 68 2.69 5.98 16.84
CA LEU A 68 1.90 4.86 16.34
C LEU A 68 0.66 4.63 17.20
N ARG A 69 -0.51 4.68 16.58
CA ARG A 69 -1.81 4.40 17.19
C ARG A 69 -2.46 3.23 16.47
N ARG A 70 -3.02 2.28 17.23
CA ARG A 70 -3.63 1.06 16.72
C ARG A 70 -5.10 1.02 17.09
N PHE A 71 -5.94 0.58 16.17
CA PHE A 71 -7.39 0.54 16.34
C PHE A 71 -7.92 -0.88 16.05
N PRO A 72 -8.55 -1.55 17.03
CA PRO A 72 -9.17 -2.86 16.84
C PRO A 72 -10.57 -2.69 16.22
N ALA A 73 -10.61 -2.10 15.03
CA ALA A 73 -11.86 -1.73 14.35
C ALA A 73 -11.76 -1.96 12.84
N ALA A 74 -12.88 -2.31 12.22
CA ALA A 74 -13.01 -2.40 10.78
C ALA A 74 -13.25 -0.99 10.22
N VAL A 75 -12.66 -0.72 9.05
CA VAL A 75 -13.07 0.41 8.20
C VAL A 75 -13.63 -0.23 6.94
N CYS A 76 -14.95 -0.20 6.80
CA CYS A 76 -15.67 -0.95 5.76
C CYS A 76 -16.86 -0.16 5.20
N GLY A 77 -16.73 1.17 5.16
CA GLY A 77 -17.73 2.06 4.55
C GLY A 77 -18.88 2.50 5.45
N HIS A 78 -19.05 1.93 6.64
CA HIS A 78 -20.07 2.33 7.61
C HIS A 78 -19.56 2.29 9.05
N SER A 79 -20.32 2.91 9.97
CA SER A 79 -20.03 2.92 11.40
C SER A 79 -20.93 1.95 12.17
N GLY A 80 -20.55 1.63 13.41
CA GLY A 80 -21.32 0.77 14.31
C GLY A 80 -20.65 -0.59 14.49
N VAL A 81 -21.30 -1.65 14.03
CA VAL A 81 -20.81 -3.03 14.14
C VAL A 81 -20.76 -3.65 12.75
N ALA A 82 -19.63 -4.26 12.40
CA ALA A 82 -19.48 -5.07 11.19
C ALA A 82 -19.31 -6.54 11.57
N ARG A 83 -19.81 -7.42 10.70
CA ARG A 83 -19.54 -8.85 10.78
C ARG A 83 -18.24 -9.15 10.02
N LEU A 84 -17.30 -9.79 10.69
CA LEU A 84 -15.99 -10.15 10.14
C LEU A 84 -15.92 -11.67 9.96
N ASN A 85 -15.63 -12.12 8.73
CA ASN A 85 -15.45 -13.54 8.41
C ASN A 85 -13.96 -13.90 8.60
N ILE A 86 -13.63 -14.59 9.69
CA ILE A 86 -12.26 -15.00 9.98
C ILE A 86 -11.87 -16.15 9.07
N SER A 87 -10.94 -15.91 8.15
CA SER A 87 -10.39 -16.95 7.29
C SER A 87 -9.31 -17.74 8.03
N ARG A 88 -9.17 -19.03 7.71
CA ARG A 88 -8.01 -19.84 8.15
C ARG A 88 -6.69 -19.16 7.80
N ARG A 89 -6.66 -18.45 6.67
CA ARG A 89 -5.55 -17.58 6.31
C ARG A 89 -5.81 -16.19 6.87
N ALA A 90 -5.06 -15.79 7.89
CA ALA A 90 -5.29 -14.53 8.59
C ALA A 90 -5.39 -13.30 7.66
N GLY A 91 -4.50 -13.18 6.67
CA GLY A 91 -4.50 -12.09 5.68
C GLY A 91 -5.58 -12.17 4.60
N ALA A 92 -6.62 -12.97 4.81
CA ALA A 92 -7.78 -13.11 3.93
C ALA A 92 -9.10 -12.89 4.67
N THR A 93 -9.00 -12.36 5.89
CA THR A 93 -10.14 -12.01 6.72
C THR A 93 -10.79 -10.77 6.12
N SER A 94 -12.10 -10.82 5.90
CA SER A 94 -12.86 -9.73 5.29
C SER A 94 -14.26 -9.64 5.91
N THR A 95 -14.87 -8.46 5.88
CA THR A 95 -16.29 -8.29 6.15
C THR A 95 -17.15 -8.84 5.01
N LEU A 96 -16.58 -8.97 3.81
CA LEU A 96 -17.22 -9.60 2.67
C LEU A 96 -17.07 -11.12 2.73
N LYS A 97 -18.01 -11.81 2.10
CA LYS A 97 -18.02 -13.28 2.02
C LYS A 97 -17.16 -13.73 0.84
N PRO A 98 -16.22 -14.69 1.01
CA PRO A 98 -15.43 -15.20 -0.11
C PRO A 98 -16.31 -15.82 -1.21
N ASN A 99 -15.98 -15.57 -2.47
CA ASN A 99 -16.63 -16.16 -3.63
C ASN A 99 -16.14 -17.61 -3.82
N ALA A 100 -16.76 -18.54 -3.09
CA ALA A 100 -16.34 -19.93 -3.10
C ALA A 100 -16.44 -20.60 -4.49
N ALA A 101 -17.41 -20.18 -5.31
CA ALA A 101 -17.59 -20.71 -6.66
C ALA A 101 -16.43 -20.33 -7.59
N LEU A 102 -15.91 -19.11 -7.48
CA LEU A 102 -14.73 -18.68 -8.22
C LEU A 102 -13.46 -19.30 -7.63
N LEU A 103 -13.25 -19.14 -6.32
CA LEU A 103 -12.01 -19.53 -5.65
C LEU A 103 -11.77 -21.05 -5.71
N GLY A 104 -12.83 -21.86 -5.71
CA GLY A 104 -12.76 -23.31 -5.91
C GLY A 104 -12.23 -23.75 -7.28
N GLN A 105 -12.16 -22.84 -8.26
CA GLN A 105 -11.58 -23.10 -9.59
C GLN A 105 -10.05 -22.96 -9.60
N PHE A 106 -9.42 -22.43 -8.55
CA PHE A 106 -7.96 -22.31 -8.46
C PHE A 106 -7.32 -23.55 -7.83
N ALA A 107 -6.05 -23.80 -8.16
CA ALA A 107 -5.28 -24.90 -7.57
C ALA A 107 -5.08 -24.71 -6.05
N ALA A 108 -4.94 -25.81 -5.30
CA ALA A 108 -4.93 -25.80 -3.83
C ALA A 108 -3.73 -25.06 -3.22
N ASP A 109 -2.57 -25.12 -3.87
CA ASP A 109 -1.37 -24.35 -3.54
C ASP A 109 -1.50 -22.85 -3.88
N ASN A 110 -2.64 -22.45 -4.45
CA ASN A 110 -2.88 -21.13 -4.99
C ASN A 110 -4.12 -20.46 -4.38
N TRP A 111 -4.26 -20.60 -3.06
CA TRP A 111 -5.19 -19.85 -2.22
C TRP A 111 -6.66 -20.29 -2.30
N SER A 112 -6.94 -21.54 -2.68
CA SER A 112 -8.30 -22.09 -2.49
C SER A 112 -8.74 -22.07 -1.02
N GLU A 113 -7.80 -22.09 -0.08
CA GLU A 113 -8.05 -22.00 1.38
C GLU A 113 -8.64 -20.64 1.82
N LEU A 114 -8.67 -19.63 0.93
CA LEU A 114 -9.36 -18.36 1.18
C LEU A 114 -10.83 -18.54 1.58
N VAL A 115 -11.48 -19.60 1.05
CA VAL A 115 -12.88 -19.90 1.33
C VAL A 115 -13.11 -20.49 2.71
N ASP A 116 -12.05 -20.92 3.40
CA ASP A 116 -12.16 -21.62 4.67
C ASP A 116 -12.35 -20.62 5.82
N ILE A 117 -13.60 -20.19 6.00
CA ILE A 117 -14.01 -19.40 7.16
C ILE A 117 -14.01 -20.30 8.41
N VAL A 118 -13.16 -19.94 9.38
CA VAL A 118 -13.00 -20.68 10.64
C VAL A 118 -13.84 -20.08 11.78
N ASP A 119 -14.21 -18.81 11.67
CA ASP A 119 -15.08 -18.14 12.64
C ASP A 119 -15.78 -16.92 12.01
N THR A 120 -16.80 -16.40 12.69
CA THR A 120 -17.49 -15.16 12.32
C THR A 120 -17.78 -14.34 13.57
N VAL A 121 -17.20 -13.15 13.64
CA VAL A 121 -17.25 -12.31 14.84
C VAL A 121 -17.81 -10.93 14.52
N GLU A 122 -18.39 -10.28 15.52
CA GLU A 122 -18.82 -8.88 15.44
C GLU A 122 -17.71 -7.97 15.95
N VAL A 123 -17.36 -6.95 15.16
CA VAL A 123 -16.29 -6.00 15.48
C VAL A 123 -16.79 -4.56 15.37
N PRO A 124 -16.21 -3.61 16.12
CA PRO A 124 -16.48 -2.19 15.92
C PRO A 124 -16.14 -1.78 14.49
N ALA A 125 -16.99 -0.96 13.89
CA ALA A 125 -16.80 -0.39 12.56
C ALA A 125 -16.83 1.14 12.61
N VAL A 126 -16.00 1.78 11.79
CA VAL A 126 -15.93 3.23 11.65
C VAL A 126 -15.72 3.61 10.18
N THR A 127 -16.30 4.72 9.74
CA THR A 127 -16.02 5.28 8.42
C THR A 127 -14.69 6.03 8.39
N LEU A 128 -14.11 6.21 7.20
CA LEU A 128 -12.90 7.02 7.04
C LEU A 128 -13.14 8.49 7.46
N ALA A 129 -14.31 9.05 7.14
CA ALA A 129 -14.69 10.41 7.55
C ALA A 129 -14.81 10.55 9.07
N GLU A 130 -15.53 9.63 9.74
CA GLU A 130 -15.68 9.68 11.19
C GLU A 130 -14.35 9.47 11.92
N PHE A 131 -13.49 8.57 11.42
CA PHE A 131 -12.14 8.42 11.96
C PHE A 131 -11.35 9.73 11.87
N ALA A 132 -11.34 10.36 10.69
CA ALA A 132 -10.63 11.61 10.48
C ALA A 132 -11.14 12.73 11.40
N GLU A 133 -12.46 12.83 11.59
CA GLU A 133 -13.09 13.77 12.52
C GLU A 133 -12.67 13.50 13.98
N ARG A 134 -12.80 12.25 14.46
CA ARG A 134 -12.45 11.86 15.83
C ARG A 134 -10.98 12.11 16.16
N GLN A 135 -10.09 11.87 15.19
CA GLN A 135 -8.66 12.13 15.34
C GLN A 135 -8.26 13.57 15.00
N LYS A 136 -9.21 14.42 14.58
CA LYS A 136 -9.01 15.82 14.18
C LYS A 136 -7.97 15.96 13.06
N LEU A 137 -7.99 15.03 12.11
CA LEU A 137 -7.08 15.05 10.97
C LEU A 137 -7.55 16.08 9.95
N SER A 138 -6.67 17.03 9.62
CA SER A 138 -6.91 17.97 8.52
C SER A 138 -6.54 17.40 7.15
N HIS A 139 -5.67 16.39 7.11
CA HIS A 139 -5.17 15.75 5.88
C HIS A 139 -4.66 14.33 6.19
N ILE A 140 -4.42 13.55 5.14
CA ILE A 140 -3.71 12.25 5.20
C ILE A 140 -2.66 12.26 4.10
N ASP A 141 -1.38 12.18 4.42
CA ASP A 141 -0.34 12.18 3.38
C ASP A 141 -0.22 10.82 2.69
N PHE A 142 -0.48 9.73 3.44
CA PHE A 142 -0.46 8.37 2.94
C PHE A 142 -1.63 7.56 3.48
N LEU A 143 -2.46 7.03 2.59
CA LEU A 143 -3.53 6.07 2.91
C LEU A 143 -3.21 4.73 2.24
N LYS A 144 -3.05 3.68 3.05
CA LYS A 144 -2.94 2.30 2.57
C LYS A 144 -4.24 1.56 2.86
N LEU A 145 -4.80 0.91 1.84
CA LEU A 145 -6.02 0.09 1.91
C LEU A 145 -5.73 -1.32 1.43
N ASP A 146 -5.95 -2.30 2.31
CA ASP A 146 -5.79 -3.74 2.05
C ASP A 146 -6.78 -4.48 2.96
N THR A 147 -8.05 -4.36 2.60
CA THR A 147 -9.19 -4.82 3.40
C THR A 147 -9.95 -5.95 2.74
N GLN A 148 -9.37 -6.52 1.68
CA GLN A 148 -9.87 -7.70 0.99
C GLN A 148 -11.31 -7.45 0.48
N GLY A 149 -11.49 -6.35 -0.26
CA GLY A 149 -12.66 -6.05 -1.08
C GLY A 149 -13.53 -4.86 -0.65
N ASN A 150 -13.21 -4.16 0.46
CA ASN A 150 -13.98 -2.99 0.92
C ASN A 150 -13.44 -1.64 0.44
N GLU A 151 -12.42 -1.64 -0.42
CA GLU A 151 -11.61 -0.45 -0.74
C GLU A 151 -12.48 0.70 -1.27
N LEU A 152 -13.40 0.41 -2.18
CA LEU A 152 -14.30 1.44 -2.74
C LEU A 152 -15.28 2.00 -1.71
N ASP A 153 -15.80 1.17 -0.81
CA ASP A 153 -16.74 1.61 0.22
C ASP A 153 -16.05 2.46 1.29
N ILE A 154 -14.82 2.10 1.66
CA ILE A 154 -13.95 2.91 2.51
C ILE A 154 -13.73 4.28 1.88
N LEU A 155 -13.33 4.32 0.60
CA LEU A 155 -13.12 5.55 -0.13
C LEU A 155 -14.40 6.39 -0.18
N ARG A 156 -15.55 5.81 -0.58
CA ARG A 156 -16.85 6.51 -0.62
C ARG A 156 -17.26 7.08 0.73
N SER A 157 -16.89 6.43 1.83
CA SER A 157 -17.16 6.89 3.20
C SER A 157 -16.20 7.96 3.72
N GLY A 158 -15.23 8.41 2.90
CA GLY A 158 -14.20 9.36 3.29
C GLY A 158 -14.62 10.83 3.29
N GLY A 159 -15.83 11.18 2.85
CA GLY A 159 -16.33 12.56 2.91
C GLY A 159 -15.33 13.60 2.38
N ASP A 160 -15.15 14.70 3.13
CA ASP A 160 -14.24 15.78 2.76
C ASP A 160 -12.76 15.44 2.98
N ILE A 161 -12.43 14.45 3.83
CA ILE A 161 -11.01 14.10 4.05
C ILE A 161 -10.39 13.53 2.77
N LEU A 162 -11.19 12.88 1.91
CA LEU A 162 -10.73 12.37 0.61
C LEU A 162 -9.97 13.42 -0.20
N ASP A 163 -10.48 14.65 -0.26
CA ASP A 163 -9.91 15.72 -1.08
C ASP A 163 -8.59 16.26 -0.52
N ARG A 164 -8.20 15.81 0.68
CA ARG A 164 -6.97 16.16 1.39
C ARG A 164 -6.08 14.93 1.64
N ILE A 165 -6.21 13.91 0.80
CA ILE A 165 -5.32 12.73 0.78
C ILE A 165 -4.25 12.89 -0.31
N GLY A 166 -2.97 12.76 0.05
CA GLY A 166 -1.83 12.94 -0.86
C GLY A 166 -1.54 11.72 -1.74
N VAL A 167 -1.29 10.57 -1.11
CA VAL A 167 -0.95 9.30 -1.77
C VAL A 167 -1.88 8.20 -1.26
N VAL A 168 -2.42 7.40 -2.17
CA VAL A 168 -3.21 6.19 -1.86
C VAL A 168 -2.48 4.98 -2.43
N LYS A 169 -2.18 4.00 -1.58
CA LYS A 169 -1.87 2.63 -1.99
C LYS A 169 -3.09 1.77 -1.70
N THR A 170 -3.69 1.16 -2.71
CA THR A 170 -4.92 0.37 -2.51
C THR A 170 -4.85 -0.95 -3.24
N GLU A 171 -5.20 -2.04 -2.55
CA GLU A 171 -5.47 -3.32 -3.19
C GLU A 171 -6.66 -3.16 -4.15
N VAL A 172 -6.61 -3.87 -5.27
CA VAL A 172 -7.69 -3.96 -6.24
C VAL A 172 -7.71 -5.33 -6.88
N GLU A 173 -8.89 -5.73 -7.34
CA GLU A 173 -9.08 -7.05 -7.91
C GLU A 173 -9.56 -7.02 -9.37
N PHE A 174 -9.12 -8.05 -10.09
CA PHE A 174 -9.45 -8.30 -11.49
C PHE A 174 -10.44 -9.45 -11.63
N VAL A 175 -10.79 -10.10 -10.52
CA VAL A 175 -11.81 -11.12 -10.38
C VAL A 175 -12.49 -10.95 -9.04
N GLU A 176 -13.78 -11.27 -8.96
CA GLU A 176 -14.58 -11.14 -7.73
C GLU A 176 -14.18 -12.20 -6.69
N MET A 177 -13.13 -11.94 -5.90
CA MET A 177 -12.63 -12.86 -4.87
C MET A 177 -13.60 -13.00 -3.69
N TYR A 178 -14.34 -11.95 -3.41
CA TYR A 178 -15.36 -11.79 -2.39
C TYR A 178 -16.65 -11.31 -3.08
N GLU A 179 -17.79 -11.84 -2.66
CA GLU A 179 -19.10 -11.58 -3.25
C GLU A 179 -19.45 -10.09 -3.15
N GLY A 180 -19.72 -9.45 -4.30
CA GLY A 180 -20.13 -8.04 -4.38
C GLY A 180 -19.02 -7.02 -4.18
N GLN A 181 -17.75 -7.43 -4.13
CA GLN A 181 -16.62 -6.50 -4.04
C GLN A 181 -16.51 -5.60 -5.28
N ALA A 182 -15.93 -4.42 -5.10
CA ALA A 182 -15.59 -3.55 -6.23
C ALA A 182 -14.43 -4.12 -7.06
N MET A 183 -14.45 -3.83 -8.37
CA MET A 183 -13.36 -4.22 -9.28
C MET A 183 -12.36 -3.08 -9.47
N TYR A 184 -11.18 -3.42 -10.01
CA TYR A 184 -10.11 -2.46 -10.35
C TYR A 184 -10.60 -1.18 -11.03
N ASP A 185 -11.46 -1.30 -12.04
CA ASP A 185 -11.92 -0.17 -12.84
C ASP A 185 -12.85 0.76 -12.05
N GLU A 186 -13.60 0.23 -11.09
CA GLU A 186 -14.45 1.01 -10.20
C GLU A 186 -13.62 1.81 -9.19
N VAL A 187 -12.62 1.17 -8.56
CA VAL A 187 -11.72 1.81 -7.60
C VAL A 187 -10.84 2.86 -8.30
N ALA A 188 -10.16 2.49 -9.38
CA ALA A 188 -9.32 3.39 -10.16
C ALA A 188 -10.15 4.53 -10.76
N GLY A 189 -11.34 4.22 -11.28
CA GLY A 189 -12.29 5.20 -11.79
C GLY A 189 -12.68 6.21 -10.71
N PHE A 190 -13.08 5.76 -9.52
CA PHE A 190 -13.46 6.64 -8.41
C PHE A 190 -12.34 7.62 -8.04
N LEU A 191 -11.11 7.13 -7.86
CA LEU A 191 -9.96 7.96 -7.50
C LEU A 191 -9.59 8.94 -8.63
N ARG A 192 -9.64 8.52 -9.90
CA ARG A 192 -9.37 9.42 -11.04
C ARG A 192 -10.35 10.60 -11.11
N HIS A 193 -11.63 10.38 -10.80
CA HIS A 193 -12.61 11.48 -10.72
C HIS A 193 -12.35 12.44 -9.54
N ARG A 194 -11.44 12.09 -8.62
CA ARG A 194 -11.01 12.91 -7.48
C ARG A 194 -9.58 13.42 -7.64
N SER A 195 -9.12 13.66 -8.87
CA SER A 195 -7.80 14.24 -9.16
C SER A 195 -6.61 13.38 -8.72
N PHE A 196 -6.80 12.07 -8.55
CA PHE A 196 -5.69 11.14 -8.45
C PHE A 196 -5.22 10.67 -9.83
N GLU A 197 -3.91 10.59 -9.98
CA GLU A 197 -3.24 9.98 -11.11
C GLU A 197 -2.71 8.61 -10.72
N LEU A 198 -2.86 7.62 -11.61
CA LEU A 198 -2.27 6.30 -11.45
C LEU A 198 -0.78 6.39 -11.80
N VAL A 199 0.07 6.17 -10.79
CA VAL A 199 1.52 6.17 -10.94
C VAL A 199 2.03 4.77 -11.27
N ASP A 200 1.49 3.74 -10.60
CA ASP A 200 1.94 2.36 -10.81
C ASP A 200 0.84 1.34 -10.46
N ILE A 201 1.00 0.14 -11.01
CA ILE A 201 0.26 -1.07 -10.64
C ILE A 201 1.30 -2.10 -10.18
N GLU A 202 1.45 -2.25 -8.87
CA GLU A 202 2.37 -3.21 -8.28
C GLU A 202 1.79 -4.63 -8.42
N ILE A 203 2.44 -5.45 -9.24
CA ILE A 203 2.06 -6.85 -9.45
C ILE A 203 3.16 -7.75 -8.89
N SER A 204 2.83 -8.51 -7.85
CA SER A 204 3.68 -9.59 -7.33
C SER A 204 3.37 -10.92 -8.04
N PRO A 205 4.29 -11.92 -8.01
CA PRO A 205 3.96 -13.27 -8.47
C PRO A 205 2.74 -13.89 -7.75
N SER A 206 2.50 -13.51 -6.48
CA SER A 206 1.33 -13.95 -5.70
C SER A 206 0.01 -13.35 -6.17
N CYS A 207 0.01 -12.27 -6.94
CA CYS A 207 -1.16 -11.67 -7.57
C CYS A 207 -1.77 -12.52 -8.70
N ARG A 208 -1.09 -13.61 -9.05
CA ARG A 208 -1.37 -14.41 -10.24
C ARG A 208 -1.81 -15.81 -9.85
N ARG A 209 -2.87 -16.31 -10.50
CA ARG A 209 -3.47 -17.62 -10.23
C ARG A 209 -3.46 -18.58 -11.40
N PHE A 210 -3.49 -19.86 -11.06
CA PHE A 210 -3.64 -20.99 -11.98
C PHE A 210 -5.00 -21.65 -11.75
N HIS A 211 -5.68 -21.96 -12.84
CA HIS A 211 -6.89 -22.77 -12.79
C HIS A 211 -6.53 -24.21 -12.47
N ARG A 212 -7.39 -24.86 -11.71
CA ARG A 212 -7.29 -26.27 -11.33
C ARG A 212 -7.52 -27.13 -12.58
N PHE A 213 -6.47 -27.78 -13.06
CA PHE A 213 -6.58 -28.71 -14.17
C PHE A 213 -5.61 -29.88 -14.02
N ASP A 214 -6.12 -31.04 -13.61
CA ASP A 214 -5.29 -32.19 -13.16
C ASP A 214 -4.33 -32.73 -14.23
N ARG A 215 -4.63 -32.51 -15.52
CA ARG A 215 -3.85 -33.03 -16.65
C ARG A 215 -2.81 -32.07 -17.20
N LEU A 216 -2.85 -30.79 -16.82
CA LEU A 216 -1.94 -29.78 -17.35
C LEU A 216 -1.16 -29.14 -16.20
N ARG A 217 0.16 -29.04 -16.39
CA ARG A 217 0.96 -28.19 -15.52
C ARG A 217 0.51 -26.74 -15.69
N PRO A 218 0.59 -25.93 -14.63
CA PRO A 218 0.42 -24.48 -14.70
C PRO A 218 1.17 -23.88 -15.91
N SER A 219 0.44 -23.33 -16.89
CA SER A 219 1.01 -22.91 -18.20
C SER A 219 0.94 -21.41 -18.44
N ALA A 220 -0.09 -20.75 -17.92
CA ALA A 220 -0.26 -19.31 -17.93
C ALA A 220 -0.95 -18.84 -16.66
N TYR A 221 -0.64 -17.61 -16.25
CA TYR A 221 -1.16 -16.98 -15.05
C TYR A 221 -2.37 -16.11 -15.38
N ARG A 222 -3.39 -16.14 -14.55
CA ARG A 222 -4.47 -15.14 -14.52
C ARG A 222 -4.14 -14.08 -13.48
N LEU A 223 -4.22 -12.80 -13.82
CA LEU A 223 -4.15 -11.72 -12.83
C LEU A 223 -5.42 -11.73 -11.98
N VAL A 224 -5.26 -11.62 -10.67
CA VAL A 224 -6.36 -11.74 -9.70
C VAL A 224 -6.49 -10.49 -8.85
N TRP A 225 -5.38 -9.95 -8.36
CA TRP A 225 -5.35 -8.68 -7.62
C TRP A 225 -4.06 -7.91 -7.96
N ALA A 226 -3.94 -6.66 -7.53
CA ALA A 226 -2.73 -5.85 -7.56
C ALA A 226 -2.84 -4.70 -6.53
N ASP A 227 -1.75 -4.01 -6.25
CA ASP A 227 -1.80 -2.73 -5.54
C ASP A 227 -1.69 -1.57 -6.54
N LEU A 228 -2.59 -0.59 -6.44
CA LEU A 228 -2.47 0.67 -7.18
C LEU A 228 -1.71 1.69 -6.34
N ILE A 229 -0.78 2.41 -6.98
CA ILE A 229 -0.19 3.63 -6.42
C ILE A 229 -0.85 4.83 -7.11
N MET A 230 -1.65 5.57 -6.33
CA MET A 230 -2.46 6.68 -6.80
C MET A 230 -2.01 7.96 -6.10
N VAL A 231 -1.70 9.01 -6.86
CA VAL A 231 -1.17 10.27 -6.32
C VAL A 231 -2.09 11.42 -6.69
N ARG A 232 -2.53 12.18 -5.70
CA ARG A 232 -3.37 13.37 -5.94
C ARG A 232 -2.52 14.48 -6.53
N ALA A 233 -2.95 15.00 -7.70
CA ALA A 233 -2.38 16.17 -8.37
C ALA A 233 -0.85 16.26 -8.19
N PRO A 234 -0.07 15.27 -8.69
CA PRO A 234 1.37 15.20 -8.43
C PRO A 234 2.12 16.45 -8.88
N TYR A 235 1.60 17.18 -9.86
CA TYR A 235 2.25 18.36 -10.43
C TYR A 235 1.74 19.71 -9.88
N ASP A 236 0.96 19.69 -8.80
CA ASP A 236 0.52 20.92 -8.14
C ASP A 236 1.68 21.59 -7.39
N ALA A 237 2.21 22.66 -7.97
CA ALA A 237 3.33 23.42 -7.41
C ALA A 237 2.96 24.19 -6.13
N ASP A 238 1.66 24.44 -5.90
CA ASP A 238 1.17 25.18 -4.75
C ASP A 238 0.74 24.24 -3.59
N ASP A 239 0.96 22.93 -3.71
CA ASP A 239 0.57 21.95 -2.69
C ASP A 239 1.39 22.17 -1.39
N PRO A 240 0.75 22.58 -0.28
CA PRO A 240 1.45 22.81 0.99
C PRO A 240 2.01 21.52 1.62
N ARG A 241 1.62 20.35 1.12
CA ARG A 241 2.09 19.02 1.55
C ARG A 241 3.00 18.36 0.50
N ALA A 242 3.48 19.10 -0.50
CA ALA A 242 4.36 18.56 -1.56
C ALA A 242 5.57 17.79 -1.01
N LEU A 243 6.24 18.32 0.02
CA LEU A 243 7.40 17.67 0.65
C LEU A 243 7.04 16.36 1.37
N ALA A 244 5.89 16.31 2.06
CA ALA A 244 5.41 15.10 2.73
C ALA A 244 5.01 14.03 1.69
N LYS A 245 4.23 14.42 0.68
CA LYS A 245 3.85 13.57 -0.47
C LYS A 245 5.08 12.99 -1.17
N ALA A 246 6.08 13.83 -1.47
CA ALA A 246 7.32 13.39 -2.08
C ALA A 246 8.11 12.43 -1.17
N THR A 247 8.17 12.69 0.14
CA THR A 247 8.84 11.80 1.09
C THR A 247 8.20 10.42 1.14
N VAL A 248 6.86 10.35 1.12
CA VAL A 248 6.10 9.10 1.00
C VAL A 248 6.45 8.37 -0.30
N LEU A 249 6.43 9.06 -1.44
CA LEU A 249 6.75 8.48 -2.74
C LEU A 249 8.19 7.95 -2.82
N ALA A 250 9.15 8.68 -2.25
CA ALA A 250 10.53 8.23 -2.17
C ALA A 250 10.66 6.97 -1.29
N ALA A 251 9.89 6.87 -0.19
CA ALA A 251 9.86 5.68 0.66
C ALA A 251 9.27 4.46 -0.05
N LEU A 252 8.27 4.67 -0.92
CA LEU A 252 7.67 3.65 -1.80
C LEU A 252 8.58 3.28 -3.00
N GLY A 253 9.63 4.06 -3.26
CA GLY A 253 10.61 3.77 -4.32
C GLY A 253 10.50 4.66 -5.57
N TYR A 254 9.56 5.61 -5.61
CA TYR A 254 9.34 6.56 -6.70
C TYR A 254 10.19 7.83 -6.52
N ALA A 255 11.49 7.66 -6.34
CA ALA A 255 12.40 8.75 -5.96
C ALA A 255 12.52 9.86 -7.03
N ASP A 256 12.48 9.51 -8.31
CA ASP A 256 12.56 10.46 -9.41
C ASP A 256 11.31 11.36 -9.49
N LEU A 257 10.12 10.76 -9.40
CA LEU A 257 8.87 11.50 -9.30
C LEU A 257 8.86 12.36 -8.04
N ALA A 258 9.26 11.82 -6.89
CA ALA A 258 9.35 12.55 -5.64
C ALA A 258 10.26 13.78 -5.74
N SER A 259 11.47 13.63 -6.31
CA SER A 259 12.40 14.73 -6.54
C SER A 259 11.83 15.77 -7.50
N HIS A 260 11.10 15.35 -8.53
CA HIS A 260 10.42 16.28 -9.43
C HIS A 260 9.37 17.12 -8.69
N ILE A 261 8.54 16.50 -7.85
CA ILE A 261 7.53 17.18 -7.02
C ILE A 261 8.17 18.25 -6.12
N VAL A 262 9.28 17.93 -5.47
CA VAL A 262 9.98 18.91 -4.61
C VAL A 262 10.52 20.09 -5.42
N ARG A 263 11.07 19.84 -6.62
CA ARG A 263 11.64 20.89 -7.47
C ARG A 263 10.59 21.84 -8.05
N ILE A 264 9.40 21.35 -8.37
CA ILE A 264 8.31 22.22 -8.85
C ILE A 264 7.67 23.03 -7.71
N ALA A 265 7.59 22.48 -6.49
CA ALA A 265 7.01 23.15 -5.33
C ALA A 265 7.98 24.13 -4.66
N HIS A 266 9.30 23.87 -4.78
CA HIS A 266 10.35 24.68 -4.17
C HIS A 266 11.44 25.12 -5.19
N PRO A 267 11.07 25.75 -6.33
CA PRO A 267 12.03 26.08 -7.39
C PRO A 267 13.10 27.09 -6.96
N SER A 268 12.81 27.88 -5.93
CA SER A 268 13.70 28.90 -5.38
C SER A 268 14.59 28.40 -4.24
N ASP A 269 14.45 27.14 -3.82
CA ASP A 269 15.24 26.53 -2.73
C ASP A 269 16.07 25.32 -3.25
N PRO A 270 17.20 25.58 -3.93
CA PRO A 270 18.05 24.51 -4.45
C PRO A 270 18.69 23.68 -3.34
N VAL A 271 18.89 24.25 -2.14
CA VAL A 271 19.48 23.54 -1.01
C VAL A 271 18.53 22.47 -0.49
N LEU A 272 17.24 22.80 -0.36
CA LEU A 272 16.20 21.83 -0.02
C LEU A 272 16.11 20.73 -1.09
N CYS A 273 16.09 21.10 -2.37
CA CYS A 273 16.00 20.14 -3.48
C CYS A 273 17.17 19.13 -3.45
N ASP A 274 18.40 19.60 -3.29
CA ASP A 274 19.58 18.73 -3.28
C ASP A 274 19.64 17.87 -1.99
N ALA A 275 19.20 18.42 -0.86
CA ALA A 275 19.07 17.66 0.39
C ALA A 275 18.00 16.56 0.27
N PHE A 276 16.87 16.84 -0.38
CA PHE A 276 15.83 15.87 -0.65
C PHE A 276 16.33 14.76 -1.58
N ASP A 277 17.01 15.10 -2.68
CA ASP A 277 17.59 14.12 -3.61
C ASP A 277 18.56 13.17 -2.89
N ALA A 278 19.39 13.70 -1.99
CA ALA A 278 20.28 12.88 -1.18
C ALA A 278 19.52 11.94 -0.23
N MET A 279 18.42 12.39 0.38
CA MET A 279 17.55 11.55 1.21
C MET A 279 16.86 10.46 0.38
N ALA A 280 16.27 10.83 -0.76
CA ALA A 280 15.56 9.90 -1.64
C ALA A 280 16.49 8.80 -2.16
N LEU A 281 17.74 9.15 -2.52
CA LEU A 281 18.77 8.18 -2.89
C LEU A 281 19.13 7.23 -1.74
N ASP A 282 19.13 7.68 -0.49
CA ASP A 282 19.41 6.82 0.66
C ASP A 282 18.24 5.86 0.95
N LEU A 283 17.00 6.32 0.81
CA LEU A 283 15.80 5.48 0.94
C LEU A 283 15.78 4.31 -0.04
N LEU A 284 16.28 4.52 -1.26
CA LEU A 284 16.44 3.47 -2.28
C LEU A 284 17.53 2.44 -1.95
N ARG A 285 18.46 2.71 -1.03
CA ARG A 285 19.56 1.76 -0.75
C ARG A 285 19.02 0.53 -0.03
N PRO A 286 19.35 -0.70 -0.45
CA PRO A 286 18.92 -1.91 0.23
C PRO A 286 19.47 -1.96 1.66
N ALA A 287 18.59 -2.22 2.63
CA ALA A 287 18.95 -2.26 4.05
C ALA A 287 19.96 -3.38 4.40
N HIS A 288 20.01 -4.46 3.61
CA HIS A 288 20.84 -5.64 3.89
C HIS A 288 21.79 -6.01 2.74
N ARG A 289 22.89 -6.70 3.09
CA ARG A 289 23.99 -7.08 2.17
C ARG A 289 23.53 -7.93 0.98
N MET A 290 22.54 -8.80 1.20
CA MET A 290 21.94 -9.65 0.15
C MET A 290 21.03 -8.85 -0.79
N GLY A 291 20.33 -7.82 -0.28
CA GLY A 291 19.60 -6.86 -1.11
C GLY A 291 20.53 -6.03 -1.99
N ARG A 292 21.69 -5.61 -1.47
CA ARG A 292 22.74 -4.95 -2.28
C ARG A 292 23.27 -5.83 -3.40
N LEU A 293 23.46 -7.12 -3.13
CA LEU A 293 23.89 -8.08 -4.17
C LEU A 293 22.80 -8.31 -5.21
N ARG A 294 21.53 -8.42 -4.78
CA ARG A 294 20.36 -8.55 -5.65
C ARG A 294 20.19 -7.31 -6.55
N ASP A 295 20.28 -6.10 -6.01
CA ASP A 295 20.23 -4.86 -6.79
C ASP A 295 21.34 -4.77 -7.84
N VAL A 296 22.57 -5.16 -7.49
CA VAL A 296 23.69 -5.20 -8.44
C VAL A 296 23.40 -6.20 -9.55
N LEU A 297 22.86 -7.38 -9.21
CA LEU A 297 22.49 -8.40 -10.19
C LEU A 297 21.32 -7.94 -11.06
N GLU A 298 20.28 -7.34 -10.49
CA GLU A 298 19.08 -6.88 -11.19
C GLU A 298 19.35 -5.66 -12.09
N ARG A 299 20.21 -4.72 -11.68
CA ARG A 299 20.64 -3.62 -12.55
C ARG A 299 21.52 -4.14 -13.68
N SER A 300 22.41 -5.09 -13.40
CA SER A 300 23.29 -5.68 -14.42
C SER A 300 22.51 -6.55 -15.42
N LEU A 301 21.60 -7.41 -14.95
CA LEU A 301 20.69 -8.20 -15.80
C LEU A 301 19.66 -7.32 -16.48
N GLY A 302 19.13 -6.29 -15.82
CA GLY A 302 18.14 -5.37 -16.38
C GLY A 302 18.70 -4.57 -17.55
N ILE A 303 19.96 -4.11 -17.46
CA ILE A 303 20.68 -3.47 -18.57
C ILE A 303 20.97 -4.49 -19.69
N LEU A 304 21.31 -5.74 -19.36
CA LEU A 304 21.57 -6.79 -20.35
C LEU A 304 20.28 -7.20 -21.09
N MET A 305 19.18 -7.39 -20.36
CA MET A 305 17.87 -7.79 -20.88
C MET A 305 17.24 -6.65 -21.68
N SER A 306 17.26 -5.41 -21.20
CA SER A 306 16.75 -4.26 -21.97
C SER A 306 17.49 -4.07 -23.30
N ARG A 307 18.81 -4.27 -23.33
CA ARG A 307 19.62 -4.28 -24.58
C ARG A 307 19.31 -5.48 -25.47
N TYR A 308 19.00 -6.65 -24.91
CA TYR A 308 18.61 -7.84 -25.66
C TYR A 308 17.21 -7.72 -26.28
N HIS A 309 16.26 -7.11 -25.58
CA HIS A 309 14.87 -6.94 -26.00
C HIS A 309 14.69 -5.89 -27.12
N TRP A 310 15.44 -4.78 -27.08
CA TRP A 310 15.39 -3.76 -28.14
C TRP A 310 15.72 -4.32 -29.54
N ARG A 311 16.54 -5.38 -29.62
CA ARG A 311 16.94 -5.98 -30.90
C ARG A 311 16.00 -7.04 -31.46
N ARG A 312 15.03 -7.57 -30.70
CA ARG A 312 14.26 -8.76 -31.13
C ARG A 312 12.75 -8.77 -30.87
N GLY A 313 12.11 -7.68 -30.44
CA GLY A 313 10.65 -7.54 -30.54
C GLY A 313 9.79 -8.66 -29.91
N HIS A 314 10.32 -9.41 -28.94
CA HIS A 314 9.59 -10.47 -28.24
C HIS A 314 9.35 -10.07 -26.79
N GLN A 315 8.08 -9.84 -26.45
CA GLN A 315 7.59 -9.90 -25.08
C GLN A 315 7.50 -11.37 -24.66
N LEU A 316 8.23 -11.78 -23.63
CA LEU A 316 7.64 -12.43 -22.44
C LEU A 316 8.65 -13.00 -21.43
N LYS A 317 8.11 -13.15 -20.21
CA LYS A 317 8.61 -13.79 -18.97
C LYS A 317 9.53 -12.94 -18.10
N SER A 318 8.92 -11.96 -17.41
CA SER A 318 9.50 -11.42 -16.18
C SER A 318 9.62 -12.53 -15.13
N LEU A 319 10.86 -12.97 -14.87
CA LEU A 319 11.23 -13.48 -13.56
C LEU A 319 11.49 -12.24 -12.68
N ARG A 320 10.49 -11.84 -11.91
CA ARG A 320 10.61 -10.98 -10.72
C ARG A 320 10.14 -11.79 -9.52
#